data_AF-A0A3S3UHA5-F1
#
_entry.id   AF-A0A3S3UHA5-F1
#
_cell.length_a   1.000
_cell.length_b   1.000
_cell.length_c   1.000
_cell.angle_alpha   90.00
_cell.angle_beta   90.00
_cell.angle_gamma   90.00
#
_symmetry.space_group_name_H-M   'P 1'
#
loop_
_entity.id
_entity.type
_entity.pdbx_description
1 polymer ?
#
loop_
_entity_poly.entity_id
_entity_poly.type
_entity_poly.pdbx_seq_one_letter_code
_entity_poly.pdbx_strand_id
1 'polypeptide(L)'
;MGRKPKYTREAFVNFFAEYTRAHGAGPTQEVILNELGGSASTVARHMKELRALEEEKQEKLQTVLPDQIERILAALAEEQRLAAVRLYSEAQGHSLRHRAAEMAEAAKREQAAALKISELEDALTESEARADQTFADLKTSLAKIEEQRKALAELERGNAVLSAKIEAEIRAHERAEEQRIAAEAQQKALETSIGQLIETLRDLGNEQREAVERTRVSNGHDKLPTKSL
;
A
#
# COMPACT_ATOMS: atom_id res chain seq x y z
N MET A 1 11.34 53.18 -41.56
CA MET A 1 11.62 51.79 -41.17
C MET A 1 13.06 51.47 -41.55
N GLY A 2 13.98 51.44 -40.58
CA GLY A 2 15.38 51.10 -40.83
C GLY A 2 15.51 49.61 -41.10
N ARG A 3 16.23 49.23 -42.16
CA ARG A 3 16.58 47.82 -42.41
C ARG A 3 17.48 47.36 -41.27
N LYS A 4 17.11 46.28 -40.57
CA LYS A 4 18.00 45.65 -39.59
C LYS A 4 19.30 45.23 -40.31
N PRO A 5 20.48 45.47 -39.70
CA PRO A 5 21.75 45.06 -40.26
C PRO A 5 21.76 43.53 -40.49
N LYS A 6 22.48 43.07 -41.52
CA LYS A 6 22.63 41.63 -41.76
C LYS A 6 23.44 41.02 -40.61
N TYR A 7 22.94 39.92 -40.06
CA TYR A 7 23.67 39.15 -39.06
C TYR A 7 24.99 38.61 -39.63
N THR A 8 26.12 39.00 -39.04
CA THR A 8 27.45 38.48 -39.34
C THR A 8 28.14 38.02 -38.06
N ARG A 9 29.15 37.14 -38.18
CA ARG A 9 29.95 36.68 -37.03
C ARG A 9 30.64 37.85 -36.31
N GLU A 10 31.15 38.81 -37.07
CA GLU A 10 31.80 40.01 -36.51
C GLU A 10 30.82 40.90 -35.75
N ALA A 11 29.61 41.12 -36.29
CA ALA A 11 28.56 41.86 -35.60
C ALA A 11 28.16 41.18 -34.28
N PHE A 12 28.09 39.83 -34.27
CA PHE A 12 27.83 39.04 -33.08
C PHE A 12 28.93 39.19 -32.01
N VAL A 13 30.21 39.06 -32.38
CA VAL A 13 31.32 39.18 -31.43
C VAL A 13 31.40 40.58 -30.84
N ASN A 14 31.26 41.63 -31.67
CA ASN A 14 31.30 43.01 -31.20
C ASN A 14 30.13 43.32 -30.26
N PHE A 15 28.92 42.91 -30.62
CA PHE A 15 27.74 43.07 -29.77
C PHE A 15 27.89 42.32 -28.44
N PHE A 16 28.39 41.08 -28.47
CA PHE A 16 28.60 40.28 -27.26
C PHE A 16 29.60 40.95 -26.31
N ALA A 17 30.70 41.49 -26.84
CA ALA A 17 31.72 42.19 -26.06
C ALA A 17 31.21 43.51 -25.46
N GLU A 18 30.48 44.32 -26.23
CA GLU A 18 29.88 45.57 -25.75
C GLU A 18 28.81 45.32 -24.70
N TYR A 19 27.93 44.34 -24.93
CA TYR A 19 26.88 43.96 -24.00
C TYR A 19 27.46 43.47 -22.67
N THR A 20 28.45 42.58 -22.72
CA THR A 20 29.11 42.06 -21.51
C THR A 20 29.82 43.18 -20.74
N ARG A 21 30.44 44.13 -21.43
CA ARG A 21 31.07 45.30 -20.81
C ARG A 21 30.04 46.20 -20.11
N ALA A 22 28.85 46.37 -20.69
CA ALA A 22 27.80 47.21 -20.14
C ALA A 22 27.04 46.56 -18.97
N HIS A 23 26.85 45.23 -19.00
CA HIS A 23 25.95 44.53 -18.09
C HIS A 23 26.63 43.53 -17.14
N GLY A 24 27.93 43.27 -17.30
CA GLY A 24 28.69 42.33 -16.47
C GLY A 24 28.39 40.85 -16.72
N ALA A 25 27.34 40.53 -17.47
CA ALA A 25 26.98 39.20 -17.91
C ALA A 25 26.80 39.15 -19.44
N GLY A 26 27.11 38.00 -20.05
CA GLY A 26 26.94 37.79 -21.48
C GLY A 26 25.45 37.83 -21.90
N PRO A 27 25.12 38.35 -23.09
CA PRO A 27 23.74 38.43 -23.56
C PRO A 27 23.11 37.04 -23.75
N THR A 28 21.81 36.93 -23.50
CA THR A 28 21.06 35.71 -23.80
C THR A 28 20.83 35.57 -25.30
N GLN A 29 20.56 34.34 -25.75
CA GLN A 29 20.27 34.05 -27.16
C GLN A 29 19.07 34.88 -27.68
N GLU A 30 18.06 35.12 -26.83
CA GLU A 30 16.89 35.93 -27.18
C GLU A 30 17.26 37.40 -27.42
N VAL A 31 18.10 37.98 -26.56
CA VAL A 31 18.60 39.35 -26.71
C VAL A 31 19.35 39.52 -28.03
N ILE A 32 20.21 38.55 -28.37
CA ILE A 32 21.00 38.57 -29.60
C ILE A 32 20.08 38.46 -30.84
N LEU A 33 19.08 37.59 -30.80
CA LEU A 33 18.12 37.43 -31.89
C LEU A 33 17.27 38.70 -32.11
N ASN A 34 16.88 39.36 -31.02
CA ASN A 34 16.08 40.58 -31.10
C ASN A 34 16.88 41.77 -31.69
N GLU A 35 18.14 41.91 -31.29
CA GLU A 35 19.02 43.03 -31.69
C GLU A 35 19.68 42.83 -33.05
N LEU A 36 20.33 41.68 -33.26
CA LEU A 36 21.14 41.43 -34.46
C LEU A 36 20.37 40.69 -35.56
N GLY A 37 19.21 40.11 -35.25
CA GLY A 37 18.50 39.22 -36.15
C GLY A 37 19.26 37.91 -36.42
N GLY A 38 18.83 37.17 -37.45
CA GLY A 38 19.42 35.88 -37.83
C GLY A 38 18.62 34.68 -37.37
N SER A 39 19.07 33.47 -37.73
CA SER A 39 18.43 32.24 -37.29
C SER A 39 18.95 31.81 -35.92
N ALA A 40 18.05 31.26 -35.10
CA ALA A 40 18.39 30.72 -33.79
C ALA A 40 19.54 29.70 -33.83
N SER A 41 19.61 28.90 -34.90
CA SER A 41 20.69 27.93 -35.11
C SER A 41 22.06 28.59 -35.33
N THR A 42 22.11 29.71 -36.07
CA THR A 42 23.38 30.43 -36.31
C THR A 42 23.87 31.10 -35.03
N VAL A 43 22.97 31.73 -34.27
CA VAL A 43 23.30 32.34 -32.97
C VAL A 43 23.78 31.29 -31.98
N ALA A 44 23.08 30.16 -31.87
CA ALA A 44 23.46 29.07 -30.97
C ALA A 44 24.85 28.51 -31.31
N ARG A 45 25.18 28.37 -32.61
CA ARG A 45 26.50 27.93 -33.05
C ARG A 45 27.60 28.92 -32.62
N HIS A 46 27.41 30.22 -32.84
CA HIS A 46 28.42 31.21 -32.44
C HIS A 46 28.54 31.36 -30.91
N MET A 47 27.44 31.22 -30.16
CA MET A 47 27.47 31.15 -28.69
C MET A 47 28.30 29.97 -28.19
N LYS A 48 28.16 28.79 -28.84
CA LYS A 48 28.95 27.60 -28.50
C LYS A 48 30.43 27.79 -28.81
N GLU A 49 30.75 28.39 -29.96
CA GLU A 49 32.14 28.71 -30.34
C GLU A 49 32.78 29.70 -29.35
N LEU A 50 32.06 30.75 -28.93
CA LEU A 50 32.58 31.70 -27.95
C LEU A 50 32.86 31.03 -26.60
N ARG A 51 31.93 30.19 -26.10
CA ARG A 51 32.15 29.46 -24.85
C ARG A 51 33.37 28.55 -24.91
N ALA A 52 33.55 27.81 -26.01
CA ALA A 52 34.72 26.95 -26.18
C ALA A 52 36.03 27.75 -26.20
N LEU A 53 36.05 28.94 -26.83
CA LEU A 53 37.21 29.82 -26.83
C LEU A 53 37.47 30.45 -25.46
N GLU A 54 36.41 30.79 -24.71
CA GLU A 54 36.53 31.29 -23.34
C GLU A 54 37.05 30.21 -22.40
N GLU A 55 36.56 28.97 -22.52
CA GLU A 55 37.05 27.80 -21.78
C GLU A 55 38.52 27.53 -22.09
N GLU A 56 38.92 27.49 -23.38
CA GLU A 56 40.32 27.31 -23.78
C GLU A 56 41.22 28.43 -23.24
N LYS A 57 40.72 29.68 -23.24
CA LYS A 57 41.45 30.82 -22.68
C LYS A 57 41.54 30.74 -21.16
N GLN A 58 40.48 30.33 -20.47
CA GLN A 58 40.46 30.13 -19.01
C GLN A 58 41.39 29.01 -18.59
N GLU A 59 41.40 27.89 -19.32
CA GLU A 59 42.29 26.76 -19.09
C GLU A 59 43.77 27.16 -19.28
N LYS A 60 44.09 27.91 -20.35
CA LYS A 60 45.43 28.47 -20.55
C LYS A 60 45.82 29.48 -19.46
N LEU A 61 44.89 30.31 -19.00
CA LEU A 61 45.16 31.23 -17.89
C LEU A 61 45.36 30.49 -16.56
N GLN A 62 44.57 29.44 -16.28
CA GLN A 62 44.66 28.67 -15.05
C GLN A 62 45.92 27.80 -14.98
N THR A 63 46.43 27.32 -16.11
CA THR A 63 47.62 26.46 -16.16
C THR A 63 48.93 27.25 -16.25
N VAL A 64 48.92 28.43 -16.88
CA VAL A 64 50.15 29.20 -17.14
C VAL A 64 50.46 30.22 -16.05
N LEU A 65 49.45 30.81 -15.39
CA LEU A 65 49.70 31.85 -14.36
C LEU A 65 50.31 31.34 -13.05
N PRO A 66 49.89 30.21 -12.45
CA PRO A 66 50.41 29.80 -11.14
C PRO A 66 51.91 29.50 -11.19
N ASP A 67 52.34 28.74 -12.19
CA ASP A 67 53.74 28.34 -12.36
C ASP A 67 54.67 29.52 -12.62
N GLN A 68 54.22 30.51 -13.39
CA GLN A 68 55.01 31.71 -13.67
C GLN A 68 55.10 32.62 -12.45
N ILE A 69 54.00 32.78 -11.71
CA ILE A 69 53.98 33.55 -10.47
C ILE A 69 54.87 32.90 -9.41
N GLU A 70 54.81 31.57 -9.25
CA GLU A 70 55.69 30.84 -8.33
C GLU A 70 57.17 31.01 -8.69
N ARG A 71 57.53 30.91 -9.99
CA ARG A 71 58.92 31.12 -10.43
C ARG A 71 59.40 32.54 -10.21
N ILE A 72 58.55 33.55 -10.47
CA ILE A 72 58.88 34.96 -10.25
C ILE A 72 59.04 35.22 -8.74
N LEU A 73 58.12 34.72 -7.91
CA LEU A 73 58.22 34.86 -6.46
C LEU A 73 59.45 34.12 -5.90
N ALA A 74 59.77 32.92 -6.39
CA ALA A 74 60.95 32.17 -5.96
C ALA A 74 62.28 32.86 -6.33
N ALA A 75 62.31 33.61 -7.43
CA ALA A 75 63.48 34.35 -7.89
C ALA A 75 63.72 35.68 -7.14
N LEU A 76 62.72 36.19 -6.40
CA LEU A 76 62.84 37.42 -5.62
C LEU A 76 63.46 37.14 -4.24
N ALA A 77 64.16 38.13 -3.68
CA ALA A 77 64.60 38.07 -2.27
C ALA A 77 63.38 38.08 -1.33
N GLU A 78 63.50 37.51 -0.13
CA GLU A 78 62.39 37.35 0.82
C GLU A 78 61.66 38.68 1.13
N GLU A 79 62.42 39.76 1.28
CA GLU A 79 61.92 41.12 1.50
C GLU A 79 61.10 41.64 0.31
N GLN A 80 61.51 41.31 -0.91
CA GLN A 80 60.81 41.69 -2.14
C GLN A 80 59.55 40.85 -2.35
N ARG A 81 59.54 39.57 -1.95
CA ARG A 81 58.34 38.73 -1.94
C ARG A 81 57.30 39.30 -0.98
N LEU A 82 57.71 39.66 0.23
CA LEU A 82 56.84 40.28 1.24
C LEU A 82 56.28 41.63 0.76
N ALA A 83 57.10 42.45 0.10
CA ALA A 83 56.65 43.70 -0.49
C ALA A 83 55.66 43.48 -1.65
N ALA A 84 55.91 42.51 -2.53
CA ALA A 84 55.01 42.15 -3.63
C ALA A 84 53.67 41.61 -3.13
N VAL A 85 53.68 40.74 -2.13
CA VAL A 85 52.45 40.23 -1.48
C VAL A 85 51.69 41.35 -0.78
N ARG A 86 52.38 42.29 -0.11
CA ARG A 86 51.74 43.48 0.49
C ARG A 86 51.10 44.38 -0.57
N LEU A 87 51.84 44.75 -1.61
CA LEU A 87 51.33 45.57 -2.73
C LEU A 87 50.16 44.89 -3.44
N TYR A 88 50.20 43.58 -3.64
CA TYR A 88 49.09 42.83 -4.21
C TYR A 88 47.86 42.83 -3.28
N SER A 89 48.07 42.67 -1.97
CA SER A 89 46.99 42.73 -0.97
C SER A 89 46.37 44.13 -0.85
N GLU A 90 47.19 45.18 -0.96
CA GLU A 90 46.74 46.57 -0.99
C GLU A 90 45.99 46.88 -2.30
N ALA A 91 46.47 46.38 -3.44
CA ALA A 91 45.84 46.57 -4.75
C ALA A 91 44.50 45.85 -4.89
N GLN A 92 44.32 44.69 -4.25
CA GLN A 92 43.03 44.00 -4.19
C GLN A 92 42.08 44.53 -3.10
N GLY A 93 42.49 45.54 -2.33
CA GLY A 93 41.68 46.15 -1.27
C GLY A 93 41.43 45.25 -0.04
N HIS A 94 42.02 44.05 -0.01
CA HIS A 94 41.88 43.10 1.09
C HIS A 94 43.22 42.94 1.80
N SER A 95 43.36 43.59 2.96
CA SER A 95 44.51 43.35 3.83
C SER A 95 44.64 41.86 4.15
N LEU A 96 45.86 41.34 4.28
CA LEU A 96 46.11 39.95 4.69
C LEU A 96 45.33 39.55 5.96
N ARG A 97 45.07 40.51 6.85
CA ARG A 97 44.22 40.32 8.04
C ARG A 97 42.76 40.05 7.72
N HIS A 98 42.21 40.70 6.69
CA HIS A 98 40.84 40.47 6.24
C HIS A 98 40.69 39.06 5.68
N ARG A 99 41.63 38.63 4.83
CA ARG A 99 41.64 37.27 4.26
C ARG A 99 41.83 36.19 5.33
N ALA A 100 42.69 36.45 6.33
CA ALA A 100 42.84 35.55 7.48
C ALA A 100 41.55 35.46 8.32
N ALA A 101 40.83 36.57 8.50
CA ALA A 101 39.52 36.57 9.18
C ALA A 101 38.46 35.80 8.38
N GLU A 102 38.40 35.97 7.05
CA GLU A 102 37.51 35.19 6.18
C GLU A 102 37.82 33.69 6.23
N MET A 103 39.10 33.30 6.19
CA MET A 103 39.51 31.90 6.30
C MET A 103 39.17 31.33 7.68
N ALA A 104 39.32 32.11 8.75
CA ALA A 104 38.93 31.69 10.09
C ALA A 104 37.40 31.48 10.21
N GLU A 105 36.60 32.37 9.62
CA GLU A 105 35.15 32.21 9.58
C GLU A 105 34.71 31.05 8.68
N ALA A 106 35.40 30.81 7.55
CA ALA A 106 35.18 29.64 6.71
C ALA A 106 35.48 28.34 7.48
N ALA A 107 36.61 28.27 8.19
CA ALA A 107 36.98 27.11 9.01
C ALA A 107 35.96 26.85 10.13
N LYS A 108 35.43 27.89 10.78
CA LYS A 108 34.35 27.75 11.77
C LYS A 108 33.07 27.16 11.16
N ARG A 109 32.70 27.62 9.95
CA ARG A 109 31.52 27.09 9.24
C ARG A 109 31.73 25.63 8.85
N GLU A 110 32.91 25.26 8.38
CA GLU A 110 33.26 23.88 8.05
C GLU A 110 33.22 22.99 9.29
N GLN A 111 33.78 23.44 10.42
CA GLN A 111 33.71 22.70 11.67
C GLN A 111 32.26 22.53 12.16
N ALA A 112 31.43 23.58 12.07
CA ALA A 112 30.03 23.51 12.43
C ALA A 112 29.25 22.55 11.50
N ALA A 113 29.56 22.54 10.20
CA ALA A 113 28.96 21.62 9.24
C ALA A 113 29.38 20.17 9.52
N ALA A 114 30.65 19.92 9.85
CA ALA A 114 31.14 18.59 10.20
C ALA A 114 30.47 18.04 11.47
N LEU A 115 30.32 18.86 12.50
CA LEU A 115 29.54 18.49 13.69
C LEU A 115 28.09 18.16 13.33
N LYS A 116 27.47 18.96 12.45
CA LYS A 116 26.09 18.72 12.05
C LYS A 116 25.92 17.42 11.25
N ILE A 117 26.89 17.09 10.40
CA ILE A 117 26.91 15.82 9.67
C ILE A 117 26.99 14.65 10.65
N SER A 118 27.89 14.71 11.64
CA SER A 118 28.00 13.67 12.67
C SER A 118 26.69 13.47 13.43
N GLU A 119 26.01 14.55 13.85
CA GLU A 119 24.71 14.44 14.53
C GLU A 119 23.63 13.79 13.64
N LEU A 120 23.66 14.06 12.33
CA LEU A 120 22.71 13.49 11.38
C LEU A 120 23.00 12.01 11.11
N GLU A 121 24.26 11.60 11.10
CA GLU A 121 24.66 10.18 10.98
C GLU A 121 24.21 9.38 12.21
N ASP A 122 24.38 9.93 13.42
CA ASP A 122 23.87 9.32 14.65
C ASP A 122 22.34 9.20 14.63
N ALA A 123 21.64 10.26 14.22
CA ALA A 123 20.19 10.26 14.11
C ALA A 123 19.69 9.27 13.03
N LEU A 124 20.41 9.12 11.93
CA LEU A 124 20.11 8.12 10.90
C LEU A 124 20.26 6.71 11.46
N THR A 125 21.38 6.43 12.13
CA THR A 125 21.65 5.13 12.76
C THR A 125 20.57 4.78 13.79
N GLU A 126 20.15 5.75 14.62
CA GLU A 126 19.07 5.54 15.58
C GLU A 126 17.73 5.28 14.88
N SER A 127 17.44 6.00 13.79
CA SER A 127 16.23 5.80 12.99
C SER A 127 16.20 4.41 12.33
N GLU A 128 17.33 3.93 11.82
CA GLU A 128 17.46 2.59 11.24
C GLU A 128 17.24 1.51 12.30
N ALA A 129 17.86 1.65 13.48
CA ALA A 129 17.65 0.72 14.59
C ALA A 129 16.18 0.67 15.05
N ARG A 130 15.50 1.83 15.09
CA ARG A 130 14.06 1.89 15.38
C ARG A 130 13.24 1.20 14.28
N ALA A 131 13.58 1.40 13.01
CA ALA A 131 12.89 0.75 11.89
C ALA A 131 13.03 -0.77 11.98
N ASP A 132 14.22 -1.29 12.23
CA ASP A 132 14.49 -2.73 12.40
C ASP A 132 13.67 -3.32 13.56
N GLN A 133 13.61 -2.62 14.68
CA GLN A 133 12.79 -3.04 15.82
C GLN A 133 11.30 -3.09 15.45
N THR A 134 10.78 -2.06 14.76
CA THR A 134 9.38 -2.07 14.33
C THR A 134 9.09 -3.19 13.33
N PHE A 135 10.03 -3.52 12.45
CA PHE A 135 9.89 -4.62 11.51
C PHE A 135 9.87 -5.98 12.24
N ALA A 136 10.72 -6.17 13.24
CA ALA A 136 10.72 -7.37 14.07
C ALA A 136 9.40 -7.54 14.85
N ASP A 137 8.85 -6.45 15.40
CA ASP A 137 7.58 -6.45 16.11
C ASP A 137 6.40 -6.74 15.18
N LEU A 138 6.40 -6.17 13.97
CA LEU A 138 5.40 -6.46 12.94
C LEU A 138 5.47 -7.92 12.48
N LYS A 139 6.67 -8.46 12.27
CA LYS A 139 6.86 -9.88 11.92
C LYS A 139 6.30 -10.80 12.99
N THR A 140 6.54 -10.49 14.26
CA THR A 140 6.00 -11.25 15.39
C THR A 140 4.48 -11.16 15.45
N SER A 141 3.92 -9.97 15.20
CA SER A 141 2.47 -9.74 15.19
C SER A 141 1.80 -10.48 14.02
N LEU A 142 2.43 -10.52 12.85
CA LEU A 142 1.95 -11.26 11.69
C LEU A 142 1.86 -12.77 11.98
N ALA A 143 2.89 -13.35 12.60
CA ALA A 143 2.88 -14.76 12.97
C ALA A 143 1.72 -15.10 13.93
N LYS A 144 1.43 -14.23 14.90
CA LYS A 144 0.27 -14.38 15.81
C LYS A 144 -1.06 -14.32 15.07
N ILE A 145 -1.20 -13.42 14.10
CA ILE A 145 -2.42 -13.32 13.27
C ILE A 145 -2.61 -14.59 12.44
N GLU A 146 -1.54 -15.15 11.87
CA GLU A 146 -1.61 -16.40 11.12
C GLU A 146 -2.02 -17.59 11.99
N GLU A 147 -1.51 -17.67 13.22
CA GLU A 147 -1.92 -18.67 14.21
C GLU A 147 -3.40 -18.53 14.57
N GLN A 148 -3.87 -17.31 14.85
CA GLN A 148 -5.28 -17.02 15.13
C GLN A 148 -6.19 -17.40 13.96
N ARG A 149 -5.76 -17.15 12.71
CA ARG A 149 -6.50 -17.55 11.51
C ARG A 149 -6.63 -19.07 11.39
N LYS A 150 -5.59 -19.83 11.73
CA LYS A 150 -5.64 -21.30 11.74
C LYS A 150 -6.63 -21.80 12.79
N ALA A 151 -6.56 -21.25 14.01
CA ALA A 151 -7.50 -21.61 15.08
C ALA A 151 -8.96 -21.29 14.71
N LEU A 152 -9.21 -20.14 14.07
CA LEU A 152 -10.55 -19.78 13.60
C LEU A 152 -11.07 -20.76 12.54
N ALA A 153 -10.23 -21.17 11.58
CA ALA A 153 -10.61 -22.16 10.58
C ALA A 153 -10.92 -23.54 11.21
N GLU A 154 -10.25 -23.93 12.29
CA GLU A 154 -10.58 -25.16 13.04
C GLU A 154 -11.93 -25.05 13.75
N LEU A 155 -12.22 -23.91 14.37
CA LEU A 155 -13.52 -23.65 15.00
C LEU A 155 -14.66 -23.65 13.98
N GLU A 156 -14.46 -23.06 12.79
CA GLU A 156 -15.45 -23.08 11.71
C GLU A 156 -15.74 -24.50 11.23
N ARG A 157 -14.70 -25.35 11.08
CA ARG A 157 -14.88 -26.77 10.76
C ARG A 157 -15.64 -27.50 11.87
N GLY A 158 -15.30 -27.26 13.14
CA GLY A 158 -16.00 -27.84 14.28
C GLY A 158 -17.48 -27.45 14.31
N ASN A 159 -17.79 -26.18 14.07
CA ASN A 159 -19.17 -25.70 13.98
C ASN A 159 -19.93 -26.34 12.82
N ALA A 160 -19.33 -26.47 11.64
CA ALA A 160 -19.98 -27.14 10.50
C ALA A 160 -20.34 -28.61 10.82
N VAL A 161 -19.45 -29.33 11.51
CA VAL A 161 -19.72 -30.71 11.96
C VAL A 161 -20.86 -30.75 12.98
N LEU A 162 -20.87 -29.83 13.96
CA LEU A 162 -21.94 -29.75 14.96
C LEU A 162 -23.28 -29.40 14.33
N SER A 163 -23.32 -28.44 13.40
CA SER A 163 -24.53 -28.09 12.64
C SER A 163 -25.07 -29.29 11.87
N ALA A 164 -24.22 -30.01 11.15
CA ALA A 164 -24.63 -31.23 10.44
C ALA A 164 -25.18 -32.31 11.38
N LYS A 165 -24.60 -32.44 12.58
CA LYS A 165 -25.08 -33.39 13.60
C LYS A 165 -26.46 -32.99 14.13
N ILE A 166 -26.66 -31.72 14.44
CA ILE A 166 -27.95 -31.19 14.90
C ILE A 166 -29.03 -31.40 13.82
N GLU A 167 -28.73 -31.10 12.57
CA GLU A 167 -29.66 -31.34 11.46
C GLU A 167 -30.02 -32.84 11.31
N ALA A 168 -29.04 -33.73 11.46
CA ALA A 168 -29.28 -35.17 11.41
C ALA A 168 -30.18 -35.64 12.56
N GLU A 169 -29.98 -35.09 13.77
CA GLU A 169 -30.78 -35.41 14.95
C GLU A 169 -32.22 -34.88 14.84
N ILE A 170 -32.41 -33.67 14.31
CA ILE A 170 -33.73 -33.12 13.99
C ILE A 170 -34.48 -34.07 13.04
N ARG A 171 -33.86 -34.48 11.93
CA ARG A 171 -34.49 -35.41 10.98
C ARG A 171 -34.78 -36.77 11.59
N ALA A 172 -33.94 -37.26 12.49
CA ALA A 172 -34.18 -38.51 13.20
C ALA A 172 -35.40 -38.40 14.12
N HIS A 173 -35.52 -37.28 14.85
CA HIS A 173 -36.66 -37.00 15.71
C HIS A 173 -37.96 -36.85 14.90
N GLU A 174 -37.94 -36.13 13.78
CA GLU A 174 -39.10 -35.99 12.88
C GLU A 174 -39.60 -37.36 12.39
N ARG A 175 -38.71 -38.25 11.95
CA ARG A 175 -39.08 -39.61 11.53
C ARG A 175 -39.64 -40.44 12.68
N ALA A 176 -39.06 -40.34 13.87
CA ALA A 176 -39.56 -41.04 15.05
C ALA A 176 -40.97 -40.56 15.43
N GLU A 177 -41.22 -39.26 15.30
CA GLU A 177 -42.53 -38.66 15.55
C GLU A 177 -43.57 -39.09 14.50
N GLU A 178 -43.22 -39.11 13.22
CA GLU A 178 -44.07 -39.65 12.16
C GLU A 178 -44.44 -41.12 12.41
N GLN A 179 -43.47 -41.94 12.85
CA GLN A 179 -43.72 -43.32 13.22
C GLN A 179 -44.65 -43.45 14.44
N ARG A 180 -44.49 -42.59 15.45
CA ARG A 180 -45.37 -42.53 16.61
C ARG A 180 -46.80 -42.21 16.20
N ILE A 181 -47.00 -41.18 15.38
CA ILE A 181 -48.32 -40.79 14.85
C ILE A 181 -48.94 -41.95 14.05
N ALA A 182 -48.16 -42.62 13.20
CA ALA A 182 -48.64 -43.77 12.44
C ALA A 182 -49.06 -44.95 13.34
N ALA A 183 -48.26 -45.25 14.38
CA ALA A 183 -48.57 -46.30 15.35
C ALA A 183 -49.83 -45.97 16.16
N GLU A 184 -50.00 -44.72 16.61
CA GLU A 184 -51.22 -44.26 17.28
C GLU A 184 -52.46 -44.37 16.39
N ALA A 185 -52.33 -44.04 15.09
CA ALA A 185 -53.42 -44.19 14.13
C ALA A 185 -53.80 -45.68 13.92
N GLN A 186 -52.81 -46.57 13.82
CA GLN A 186 -53.04 -48.02 13.73
C GLN A 186 -53.72 -48.56 15.01
N GLN A 187 -53.28 -48.11 16.18
CA GLN A 187 -53.91 -48.48 17.45
C GLN A 187 -55.38 -48.08 17.48
N LYS A 188 -55.72 -46.84 17.13
CA LYS A 188 -57.11 -46.36 17.05
C LYS A 188 -57.96 -47.17 16.07
N ALA A 189 -57.38 -47.57 14.94
CA ALA A 189 -58.06 -48.41 13.95
C ALA A 189 -58.38 -49.80 14.52
N LEU A 190 -57.43 -50.42 15.25
CA LEU A 190 -57.64 -51.69 15.93
C LEU A 190 -58.70 -51.57 17.04
N GLU A 191 -58.66 -50.51 17.86
CA GLU A 191 -59.66 -50.24 18.89
C GLU A 191 -61.07 -50.14 18.29
N THR A 192 -61.20 -49.45 17.14
CA THR A 192 -62.46 -49.34 16.40
C THR A 192 -62.93 -50.72 15.90
N SER A 193 -62.04 -51.51 15.31
CA SER A 193 -62.37 -52.86 14.82
C SER A 193 -62.77 -53.82 15.95
N ILE A 194 -62.09 -53.75 17.10
CA ILE A 194 -62.46 -54.51 18.30
C ILE A 194 -63.85 -54.11 18.77
N GLY A 195 -64.16 -52.80 18.80
CA GLY A 195 -65.50 -52.31 19.14
C GLY A 195 -66.59 -52.91 18.25
N GLN A 196 -66.39 -52.89 16.93
CA GLN A 196 -67.30 -53.50 15.95
C GLN A 196 -67.46 -55.03 16.14
N LEU A 197 -66.37 -55.74 16.43
CA LEU A 197 -66.42 -57.18 16.73
C LEU A 197 -67.22 -57.47 18.00
N ILE A 198 -67.08 -56.65 19.04
CA ILE A 198 -67.87 -56.79 20.27
C ILE A 198 -69.36 -56.57 20.00
N GLU A 199 -69.73 -55.58 19.16
CA GLU A 199 -71.11 -55.33 18.77
C GLU A 199 -71.70 -56.50 17.96
N THR A 200 -71.00 -56.95 16.92
CA THR A 200 -71.45 -58.10 16.11
C THR A 200 -71.61 -59.39 16.93
N LEU A 201 -70.70 -59.67 17.88
CA LEU A 201 -70.84 -60.80 18.81
C LEU A 201 -72.04 -60.63 19.75
N ARG A 202 -72.34 -59.40 20.18
CA ARG A 202 -73.52 -59.11 21.01
C ARG A 202 -74.81 -59.36 20.23
N ASP A 203 -74.88 -58.88 18.98
CA ASP A 203 -76.03 -59.06 18.10
C ASP A 203 -76.26 -60.54 17.81
N LEU A 204 -75.20 -61.28 17.44
CA LEU A 204 -75.27 -62.74 17.24
C LEU A 204 -75.73 -63.48 18.51
N GLY A 205 -75.23 -63.06 19.68
CA GLY A 205 -75.66 -63.61 20.96
C GLY A 205 -77.14 -63.37 21.26
N ASN A 206 -77.68 -62.20 20.88
CA ASN A 206 -79.10 -61.89 21.00
C ASN A 206 -79.94 -62.73 20.01
N GLU A 207 -79.52 -62.84 18.76
CA GLU A 207 -80.16 -63.69 17.75
C GLU A 207 -80.23 -65.17 18.18
N GLN A 208 -79.14 -65.69 18.76
CA GLN A 208 -79.12 -67.06 19.29
C GLN A 208 -80.12 -67.24 20.43
N ARG A 209 -80.24 -66.27 21.35
CA ARG A 209 -81.26 -66.33 22.42
C ARG A 209 -82.67 -66.33 21.86
N GLU A 210 -82.97 -65.46 20.90
CA GLU A 210 -84.27 -65.44 20.23
C GLU A 210 -84.57 -66.77 19.52
N ALA A 211 -83.60 -67.35 18.83
CA ALA A 211 -83.77 -68.65 18.16
C ALA A 211 -84.05 -69.79 19.16
N VAL A 212 -83.37 -69.79 20.31
CA VAL A 212 -83.63 -70.73 21.41
C VAL A 212 -85.04 -70.52 21.98
N GLU A 213 -85.49 -69.28 22.15
CA GLU A 213 -86.87 -69.00 22.60
C GLU A 213 -87.92 -69.46 21.58
N ARG A 214 -87.72 -69.19 20.29
CA ARG A 214 -88.63 -69.64 19.21
C ARG A 214 -88.75 -71.17 19.17
N THR A 215 -87.64 -71.90 19.29
CA THR A 215 -87.65 -73.38 19.33
C THR A 215 -88.28 -73.93 20.61
N ARG A 216 -88.10 -73.27 21.76
CA ARG A 216 -88.77 -73.61 23.02
C ARG A 216 -90.29 -73.41 22.93
N VAL A 217 -90.75 -72.34 22.31
CA VAL A 217 -92.19 -72.08 22.06
C VAL A 217 -92.77 -73.09 21.07
N SER A 218 -92.04 -73.42 20.00
CA SER A 218 -92.43 -74.44 19.01
C SER A 218 -92.57 -75.84 19.64
N ASN A 219 -91.63 -76.25 20.49
CA ASN A 219 -91.68 -77.56 21.17
C ASN A 219 -92.71 -77.62 22.32
N GLY A 220 -93.24 -76.47 22.75
CA GLY A 220 -94.33 -76.38 23.72
C GLY A 220 -95.72 -76.61 23.13
N HIS A 221 -95.86 -76.65 21.80
CA HIS A 221 -97.16 -76.81 21.12
C HIS A 221 -97.45 -78.23 20.60
N ASP A 222 -96.49 -79.16 20.68
CA ASP A 222 -96.69 -80.56 20.32
C ASP A 222 -96.74 -81.46 21.56
N LYS A 223 -97.93 -81.55 22.18
CA LYS A 223 -98.52 -82.66 23.00
C LYS A 223 -99.60 -82.06 23.92
N LEU A 224 -100.88 -82.44 23.90
CA LEU A 224 -101.63 -83.49 23.23
C LEU A 224 -103.08 -83.00 23.02
N PRO A 225 -103.76 -83.37 21.93
CA PRO A 225 -105.21 -83.28 21.87
C PRO A 225 -105.86 -84.20 22.89
N THR A 226 -106.90 -83.64 23.49
CA THR A 226 -107.92 -84.27 24.34
C THR A 226 -108.41 -85.62 23.81
N LYS A 227 -108.61 -86.57 24.73
CA LYS A 227 -109.70 -87.54 24.63
C LYS A 227 -110.48 -87.56 25.93
N SER A 228 -111.70 -87.05 25.82
CA SER A 228 -112.80 -87.15 26.77
C SER A 228 -113.12 -88.61 27.09
N LEU A 229 -113.42 -88.88 28.35
CA LEU A 229 -114.44 -89.82 28.83
C LEU A 229 -114.91 -89.34 30.21
#